data_AF-A0A4V0XDI5-F1
#
_entry.id   AF-A0A4V0XDI5-F1
#
_cell.length_a   1.000
_cell.length_b   1.000
_cell.length_c   1.000
_cell.angle_alpha   90.00
_cell.angle_beta   90.00
_cell.angle_gamma   90.00
#
_symmetry.space_group_name_H-M   'P 1'
#
loop_
_entity.id
_entity.type
_entity.pdbx_description
1 polymer ?
#
loop_
_entity_poly.entity_id
_entity_poly.type
_entity_poly.pdbx_seq_one_letter_code
_entity_poly.pdbx_strand_id
1 'polypeptide(L)'
;MLTPSTRLRLQAILDRIGADQPVTLQERIYVQKFADRDQGVASWLLKARRRQQQQTPADGVEQLLSDLNLGTADPDRTFRRGDDLEGWFGGAPSWVRRS
;
A
#
# COMPACT_ATOMS: atom_id res chain seq x y z
N MET A 1 -18.47 9.85 5.17
CA MET A 1 -17.44 10.12 6.19
C MET A 1 -17.53 9.10 7.30
N LEU A 2 -16.40 8.65 7.86
CA LEU A 2 -16.36 7.71 8.97
C LEU A 2 -16.89 8.35 10.25
N THR A 3 -17.68 7.62 11.03
CA THR A 3 -18.02 8.06 12.38
C THR A 3 -16.78 7.98 13.28
N PRO A 4 -16.68 8.80 14.35
CA PRO A 4 -15.55 8.74 15.28
C PRO A 4 -15.31 7.34 15.86
N SER A 5 -16.40 6.65 16.24
CA SER A 5 -16.35 5.28 16.76
C SER A 5 -15.82 4.26 15.73
N THR A 6 -16.24 4.39 14.47
CA THR A 6 -15.75 3.55 13.37
C THR A 6 -14.26 3.78 13.14
N ARG A 7 -13.83 5.05 13.12
CA ARG A 7 -12.41 5.40 12.93
C ARG A 7 -11.53 4.82 14.03
N LEU A 8 -11.92 4.97 15.31
CA LEU A 8 -11.18 4.42 16.45
C LEU A 8 -11.07 2.89 16.37
N ARG A 9 -12.16 2.21 15.99
CA ARG A 9 -12.16 0.76 15.82
C ARG A 9 -11.21 0.32 14.71
N LEU A 10 -11.22 1.01 13.56
CA LEU A 10 -10.30 0.73 12.46
C LEU A 10 -8.85 0.93 12.89
N GLN A 11 -8.54 2.04 13.58
CA GLN A 11 -7.20 2.33 14.08
C GLN A 11 -6.69 1.24 15.03
N ALA A 12 -7.51 0.80 15.99
CA ALA A 12 -7.13 -0.27 16.91
C ALA A 12 -6.80 -1.60 16.21
N ILE A 13 -7.55 -1.96 15.16
CA ILE A 13 -7.26 -3.17 14.37
C ILE A 13 -5.97 -2.97 13.55
N LEU A 14 -5.81 -1.81 12.92
CA LEU A 14 -4.64 -1.50 12.08
C LEU A 14 -3.33 -1.44 12.88
N ASP A 15 -3.37 -0.96 14.11
CA ASP A 15 -2.20 -0.96 15.00
C ASP A 15 -1.81 -2.38 15.41
N ARG A 16 -2.79 -3.25 15.68
CA ARG A 16 -2.53 -4.68 15.91
C ARG A 16 -1.93 -5.36 14.69
N ILE A 17 -2.43 -5.06 13.48
CA ILE A 17 -1.84 -5.56 12.23
C ILE A 17 -0.38 -5.11 12.12
N GLY A 18 -0.11 -3.81 12.33
CA GLY A 18 1.25 -3.27 12.22
C GLY A 18 2.23 -3.78 13.26
N ALA A 19 1.75 -4.20 14.43
CA ALA A 19 2.54 -4.81 15.50
C ALA A 19 2.68 -6.34 15.37
N ASP A 20 2.24 -6.92 14.25
CA ASP A 20 2.20 -8.37 14.00
C ASP A 20 1.45 -9.16 15.10
N GLN A 21 0.43 -8.55 15.69
CA GLN A 21 -0.42 -9.19 16.68
C GLN A 21 -1.54 -10.01 16.02
N PRO A 22 -2.07 -11.04 16.71
CA PRO A 22 -3.16 -11.83 16.16
C PRO A 22 -4.38 -10.94 15.92
N VAL A 23 -4.94 -11.01 14.70
CA VAL A 23 -6.16 -10.29 14.29
C VAL A 23 -7.07 -11.29 13.59
N THR A 24 -8.32 -11.35 14.02
CA THR A 24 -9.31 -12.32 13.53
C THR A 24 -9.69 -12.06 12.07
N LEU A 25 -10.18 -13.10 11.40
CA LEU A 25 -10.69 -12.96 10.03
C LEU A 25 -11.82 -11.92 9.93
N GLN A 26 -12.72 -11.87 10.91
CA GLN A 26 -13.82 -10.91 10.95
C GLN A 26 -13.33 -9.46 11.04
N GLU A 27 -12.31 -9.20 11.85
CA GLU A 27 -11.67 -7.88 11.93
C GLU A 27 -10.99 -7.50 10.61
N ARG A 28 -10.32 -8.46 9.95
CA ARG A 28 -9.69 -8.23 8.63
C ARG A 28 -10.73 -7.91 7.56
N ILE A 29 -11.82 -8.68 7.48
CA ILE A 29 -12.94 -8.43 6.57
C ILE A 29 -13.57 -7.07 6.87
N TYR A 30 -13.74 -6.72 8.14
CA TYR A 30 -14.28 -5.43 8.56
C TYR A 30 -13.42 -4.28 8.02
N VAL A 31 -12.10 -4.31 8.22
CA VAL A 31 -11.19 -3.28 7.68
C VAL A 31 -11.26 -3.24 6.15
N GLN A 32 -11.23 -4.39 5.49
CA GLN A 32 -11.25 -4.46 4.02
C GLN A 32 -12.51 -3.81 3.44
N LYS A 33 -13.68 -4.07 4.05
CA LYS A 33 -14.96 -3.46 3.65
C LYS A 33 -14.92 -1.93 3.61
N PHE A 34 -14.17 -1.30 4.50
CA PHE A 34 -13.98 0.16 4.50
C PHE A 34 -12.88 0.59 3.53
N ALA A 35 -11.79 -0.17 3.44
CA ALA A 35 -10.70 0.10 2.49
C ALA A 35 -11.20 0.10 1.04
N ASP A 36 -12.13 -0.80 0.68
CA ASP A 36 -12.71 -0.87 -0.66
C ASP A 36 -13.52 0.38 -1.06
N ARG A 37 -13.91 1.20 -0.09
CA ARG A 37 -14.79 2.37 -0.29
C ARG A 37 -14.12 3.70 0.05
N ASP A 38 -13.05 3.68 0.82
CA ASP A 38 -12.36 4.86 1.35
C ASP A 38 -10.85 4.70 1.15
N GLN A 39 -10.29 5.52 0.26
CA GLN A 39 -8.87 5.51 -0.06
C GLN A 39 -7.99 5.85 1.16
N GLY A 40 -8.49 6.67 2.09
CA GLY A 40 -7.83 6.95 3.36
C GLY A 40 -7.64 5.68 4.18
N VAL A 41 -8.70 4.88 4.32
CA VAL A 41 -8.61 3.58 5.03
C VAL A 41 -7.70 2.60 4.31
N ALA A 42 -7.75 2.56 2.97
CA ALA A 42 -6.83 1.74 2.18
C ALA A 42 -5.36 2.12 2.39
N SER A 43 -5.05 3.43 2.42
CA SER A 43 -3.70 3.92 2.71
C SER A 43 -3.23 3.57 4.13
N TRP A 44 -4.11 3.66 5.13
CA TRP A 44 -3.77 3.24 6.50
C TRP A 44 -3.48 1.74 6.58
N LEU A 45 -4.24 0.92 5.85
CA LEU A 45 -4.01 -0.53 5.76
C LEU A 45 -2.67 -0.86 5.12
N LEU A 46 -2.31 -0.20 4.02
CA LEU A 46 -0.98 -0.35 3.39
C LEU A 46 0.14 0.00 4.36
N LYS A 47 0.02 1.13 5.07
CA LYS A 47 1.00 1.55 6.08
C LYS A 47 1.12 0.56 7.24
N ALA A 48 0.00 -0.01 7.69
CA ALA A 48 0.01 -1.07 8.71
C ALA A 48 0.74 -2.33 8.21
N ARG A 49 0.50 -2.77 6.97
CA ARG A 49 1.19 -3.93 6.39
C ARG A 49 2.69 -3.71 6.20
N ARG A 50 3.12 -2.53 5.76
CA ARG A 50 4.57 -2.20 5.69
C ARG A 50 5.25 -2.30 7.05
N ARG A 51 4.61 -1.76 8.09
CA ARG A 51 5.08 -1.89 9.49
C ARG A 51 5.18 -3.35 9.92
N GLN A 52 4.16 -4.16 9.63
CA GLN A 52 4.13 -5.59 9.95
C GLN A 52 5.31 -6.35 9.33
N GLN A 53 5.65 -6.03 8.08
CA GLN A 53 6.78 -6.65 7.36
C GLN A 53 8.15 -6.12 7.79
N GLN A 54 8.22 -5.28 8.83
CA GLN A 54 9.44 -4.63 9.30
C GLN A 54 10.18 -3.86 8.18
N GLN A 55 9.44 -3.41 7.16
CA GLN A 55 9.95 -2.47 6.16
C GLN A 55 10.08 -1.10 6.82
N THR A 56 11.14 -0.94 7.61
CA THR A 56 11.50 0.36 8.17
C THR A 56 12.03 1.17 7.00
N PRO A 57 11.39 2.29 6.63
CA PRO A 57 11.93 3.13 5.57
C PRO A 57 13.34 3.56 5.98
N ALA A 58 14.31 3.35 5.10
CA ALA A 58 15.64 3.90 5.30
C ALA A 58 15.57 5.44 5.29
N ASP A 59 16.58 6.09 5.88
CA ASP A 59 16.64 7.55 5.88
C ASP A 59 16.67 8.13 4.45
N GLY A 60 16.13 9.34 4.30
CA GLY A 60 16.15 10.08 3.04
C GLY A 60 14.94 9.77 2.14
N VAL A 61 15.20 9.28 0.92
CA VAL A 61 14.15 9.13 -0.12
C VAL A 61 13.14 8.05 0.25
N GLU A 62 13.56 6.95 0.88
CA GLU A 62 12.66 5.88 1.32
C GLU A 62 11.65 6.38 2.36
N GLN A 63 12.09 7.24 3.28
CA GLN A 63 11.20 7.90 4.22
C GLN A 63 10.17 8.78 3.51
N LEU A 64 10.59 9.60 2.54
CA LEU A 64 9.68 10.42 1.73
C LEU A 64 8.66 9.55 0.98
N LEU A 65 9.10 8.47 0.34
CA LEU A 65 8.22 7.56 -0.39
C LEU A 65 7.24 6.85 0.55
N SER A 66 7.66 6.50 1.76
CA SER A 66 6.79 5.92 2.78
C SER A 66 5.74 6.90 3.28
N ASP A 67 6.12 8.16 3.50
CA ASP A 67 5.24 9.25 3.92
C ASP A 67 4.19 9.59 2.85
N LEU A 68 4.59 9.55 1.58
CA LEU A 68 3.70 9.70 0.43
C LEU A 68 2.91 8.42 0.10
N ASN A 69 3.12 7.33 0.85
CA ASN A 69 2.50 6.03 0.63
C ASN A 69 2.75 5.44 -0.78
N LEU A 70 3.93 5.71 -1.36
CA LEU A 70 4.33 5.29 -2.70
C LEU A 70 5.09 3.94 -2.74
N GLY A 71 5.45 3.38 -1.59
CA GLY A 71 6.13 2.08 -1.50
C GLY A 71 5.17 0.87 -1.55
N THR A 72 5.60 -0.24 -2.17
CA THR A 72 4.84 -1.50 -2.17
C THR A 72 5.02 -2.27 -0.86
N ALA A 73 3.90 -2.65 -0.23
CA ALA A 73 3.88 -3.54 0.93
C ALA A 73 3.72 -5.02 0.52
N ASP A 74 3.68 -5.31 -0.77
CA ASP A 74 3.37 -6.65 -1.27
C ASP A 74 4.63 -7.21 -1.96
N PRO A 75 5.31 -8.22 -1.37
CA PRO A 75 6.48 -8.83 -1.98
C PRO A 75 6.13 -9.57 -3.29
N ASP A 76 4.87 -9.97 -3.47
CA ASP A 76 4.40 -10.63 -4.68
C ASP A 76 3.99 -9.64 -5.78
N ARG A 77 3.86 -8.34 -5.45
CA ARG A 77 3.87 -7.25 -6.45
C ARG A 77 5.29 -6.94 -6.88
N THR A 78 6.01 -7.96 -7.31
CA THR A 78 7.18 -7.75 -8.16
C THR A 78 6.67 -7.20 -9.49
N PHE A 79 7.26 -6.09 -9.93
CA PHE A 79 7.12 -5.61 -11.30
C PHE A 79 7.41 -6.80 -12.23
N ARG A 80 6.38 -7.30 -12.92
CA ARG A 80 6.57 -8.35 -13.90
C ARG A 80 7.28 -7.69 -15.08
N ARG A 81 8.47 -8.18 -15.40
CA ARG A 81 9.36 -7.75 -16.50
C ARG A 81 8.74 -7.90 -17.92
N GLY A 82 7.42 -7.98 -18.02
CA GLY A 82 6.65 -8.15 -19.25
C GLY A 82 5.38 -7.28 -19.30
N ASP A 83 5.06 -6.52 -18.25
CA ASP A 83 4.27 -5.28 -18.39
C ASP A 83 5.20 -4.18 -18.92
N ASP A 84 5.91 -4.50 -20.00
CA ASP A 84 6.89 -3.61 -20.57
C ASP A 84 6.15 -2.41 -21.17
N LEU A 85 6.60 -1.24 -20.75
CA LEU A 85 6.26 0.04 -21.35
C LEU A 85 6.53 0.03 -22.87
N GLU A 86 7.24 -0.97 -23.40
CA GLU A 86 7.41 -1.26 -24.82
C GLU A 86 6.08 -1.32 -25.59
N GLY A 87 5.01 -1.87 -25.00
CA GLY A 87 3.68 -1.82 -25.61
C GLY A 87 3.07 -0.41 -25.62
N TRP A 88 3.35 0.37 -24.57
CA TRP A 88 2.89 1.76 -24.44
C TRP A 88 3.66 2.73 -25.35
N PHE A 89 4.95 2.47 -25.57
CA PHE A 89 5.84 3.19 -26.50
C PHE A 89 5.97 2.51 -27.86
N GLY A 90 5.18 1.47 -28.14
CA GLY A 90 5.26 0.71 -29.39
C GLY A 90 4.96 1.55 -30.62
N GLY A 91 4.13 2.60 -30.46
CA GLY A 91 3.86 3.63 -31.46
C GLY A 91 4.61 4.94 -31.25
N ALA A 92 5.57 5.00 -30.32
CA ALA A 92 6.29 6.24 -30.05
C ALA A 92 7.20 6.61 -31.25
N PRO A 93 7.30 7.91 -31.56
CA PRO A 93 8.21 8.38 -32.61
C PRO A 93 9.65 7.92 -32.39
N SER A 94 10.39 7.75 -33.48
CA SER A 94 11.77 7.24 -33.47
C SER A 94 12.75 8.04 -32.58
N TRP A 95 12.47 9.30 -32.28
CA TRP A 95 13.29 10.14 -31.40
C TRP A 95 13.15 9.80 -29.90
N VAL A 96 12.15 9.00 -29.51
CA VAL A 96 11.95 8.51 -28.13
C VAL A 96 12.73 7.22 -27.88
N ARG A 97 12.97 6.41 -28.91
CA ARG A 97 13.79 5.18 -28.79
C ARG A 97 15.26 5.60 -28.68
N ARG A 98 15.90 5.28 -27.54
CA ARG A 98 17.37 5.36 -27.46
C ARG A 98 17.94 4.26 -28.34
N SER A 99 18.90 4.65 -29.17
CA SER A 99 19.70 3.77 -30.06
C SER A 99 20.33 2.60 -29.32
#